data_AF-A0A8T2Y4P1-F1
#
_entry.id   AF-A0A8T2Y4P1-F1
#
_cell.length_a   1.000
_cell.length_b   1.000
_cell.length_c   1.000
_cell.angle_alpha   90.00
_cell.angle_beta   90.00
_cell.angle_gamma   90.00
#
_symmetry.space_group_name_H-M   'P 1'
#
loop_
_entity.id
_entity.type
_entity.pdbx_description
1 polymer ?
#
loop_
_entity_poly.entity_id
_entity_poly.type
_entity_poly.pdbx_seq_one_letter_code
_entity_poly.pdbx_strand_id
1 'polypeptide(L)'
;MKQGDWYRTKDLVLKSSDWIVNEVKKSGLRGRAGAGFPSGLKWSFMPKTTDGRPSYLVVNAYESEPGTCKDGVIMRHDPHKLLEGCLIAGVGMRASAAYIYIRGEYVNE
;
A
#
# COMPACT_ATOMS: atom_id res chain seq x y z
N MET A 1 -6.72 -17.35 -9.38
CA MET A 1 -6.48 -16.11 -10.14
C MET A 1 -5.31 -16.34 -11.07
N LYS A 2 -5.38 -15.91 -12.34
CA LYS A 2 -4.43 -16.32 -13.39
C LYS A 2 -3.09 -15.55 -13.38
N GLN A 3 -3.02 -14.41 -12.69
CA GLN A 3 -1.85 -13.51 -12.71
C GLN A 3 -0.97 -13.56 -11.46
N GLY A 4 -1.27 -14.43 -10.49
CA GLY A 4 -0.49 -14.55 -9.26
C GLY A 4 -0.92 -13.64 -8.12
N ASP A 5 -1.96 -12.81 -8.31
CA ASP A 5 -2.57 -12.04 -7.23
C ASP A 5 -3.06 -12.97 -6.11
N TRP A 6 -2.89 -12.53 -4.87
CA TRP A 6 -3.22 -13.27 -3.65
C TRP A 6 -2.43 -14.58 -3.45
N TYR A 7 -1.33 -14.75 -4.18
CA TYR A 7 -0.52 -15.95 -4.05
C TYR A 7 0.26 -15.95 -2.74
N ARG A 8 -0.08 -16.90 -1.86
CA ARG A 8 0.58 -17.10 -0.56
C ARG A 8 0.58 -15.85 0.33
N THR A 9 -0.36 -14.92 0.14
CA THR A 9 -0.48 -13.71 0.96
C THR A 9 -0.64 -14.04 2.44
N LYS A 10 -1.33 -15.15 2.76
CA LYS A 10 -1.43 -15.66 4.13
C LYS A 10 -0.05 -15.90 4.75
N ASP A 11 0.86 -16.53 4.01
CA ASP A 11 2.21 -16.79 4.49
C ASP A 11 2.94 -15.47 4.73
N LEU A 12 2.79 -14.49 3.84
CA LEU A 12 3.39 -13.16 3.95
C LEU A 12 2.87 -12.39 5.18
N VAL A 13 1.56 -12.42 5.44
CA VAL A 13 0.95 -11.77 6.60
C VAL A 13 1.40 -12.40 7.92
N LEU A 14 1.67 -13.71 7.91
CA LEU A 14 2.22 -14.42 9.06
C LEU A 14 3.72 -14.19 9.26
N LYS A 15 4.45 -13.70 8.25
CA LYS A 15 5.79 -13.14 8.46
C LYS A 15 5.60 -11.79 9.15
N SER A 16 6.16 -11.63 10.34
CA SER A 16 5.95 -10.46 11.20
C SER A 16 6.03 -9.11 10.48
N SER A 17 5.35 -8.10 11.01
CA SER A 17 5.39 -6.73 10.46
C SER A 17 6.82 -6.22 10.21
N ASP A 18 7.75 -6.52 11.12
CA ASP A 18 9.16 -6.13 10.98
C ASP A 18 9.84 -6.83 9.81
N TRP A 19 9.51 -8.09 9.52
CA TRP A 19 10.01 -8.80 8.34
C TRP A 19 9.55 -8.12 7.05
N ILE A 20 8.26 -7.77 6.94
CA ILE A 20 7.70 -7.08 5.77
C ILE A 20 8.42 -5.74 5.55
N VAL A 21 8.54 -4.92 6.60
CA VAL A 21 9.21 -3.61 6.51
C VAL A 21 10.67 -3.75 6.09
N ASN A 22 11.39 -4.76 6.60
CA ASN A 22 12.78 -5.00 6.24
C ASN A 22 12.95 -5.45 4.78
N GLU A 23 12.08 -6.31 4.27
CA GLU A 23 12.12 -6.70 2.85
C GLU A 23 11.83 -5.52 1.92
N VAL A 24 10.88 -4.63 2.27
CA VAL A 24 10.60 -3.41 1.49
C VAL A 24 11.75 -2.39 1.57
N LYS A 25 12.46 -2.32 2.70
CA LYS A 25 13.70 -1.53 2.80
C LYS A 25 14.79 -2.11 1.90
N LYS A 26 14.99 -3.43 1.94
CA LYS A 26 16.00 -4.15 1.18
C LYS A 26 15.76 -4.07 -0.33
N SER A 27 14.50 -4.03 -0.76
CA SER A 27 14.13 -3.90 -2.18
C SER A 27 14.49 -2.53 -2.77
N GLY A 28 14.85 -1.54 -1.94
CA GLY A 28 15.17 -0.19 -2.39
C GLY A 28 13.96 0.57 -2.96
N LEU A 29 12.72 0.15 -2.61
CA LEU A 29 11.51 0.78 -3.13
C LEU A 29 11.45 2.26 -2.73
N ARG A 30 11.24 3.11 -3.72
CA ARG A 30 11.02 4.55 -3.57
C ARG A 30 9.57 4.89 -3.88
N GLY A 31 9.06 5.93 -3.24
CA GLY A 31 7.73 6.47 -3.48
C GLY A 31 7.49 6.71 -4.97
N ARG A 32 6.31 6.32 -5.44
CA ARG A 32 5.88 6.45 -6.85
C ARG A 32 5.15 7.76 -7.14
N ALA A 33 5.00 8.60 -6.12
CA ALA A 33 4.64 10.01 -6.25
C ALA A 33 5.90 10.88 -6.39
N GLY A 34 5.73 12.18 -6.67
CA GLY A 34 6.84 13.09 -7.00
C GLY A 34 7.98 13.20 -5.96
N ALA A 35 7.72 12.92 -4.68
CA ALA A 35 8.72 13.05 -3.62
C ALA A 35 9.83 11.96 -3.63
N GLY A 36 9.58 10.80 -4.24
CA GLY A 36 10.59 9.74 -4.36
C GLY A 36 11.18 9.22 -3.03
N PHE A 37 10.49 9.40 -1.90
CA PHE A 37 10.98 9.03 -0.57
C PHE A 37 11.07 7.50 -0.39
N PRO A 38 12.10 6.94 0.27
CA PRO A 38 12.22 5.49 0.47
C PRO A 38 11.03 4.89 1.24
N SER A 39 10.28 3.99 0.62
CA SER A 39 8.99 3.51 1.13
C SER A 39 9.14 2.68 2.40
N GLY A 40 10.09 1.74 2.43
CA GLY A 40 10.33 0.92 3.62
C GLY A 40 10.82 1.74 4.83
N LEU A 41 11.59 2.81 4.59
CA LEU A 41 11.98 3.76 5.65
C LEU A 41 10.76 4.49 6.20
N LYS A 42 9.89 5.00 5.32
CA LYS A 42 8.64 5.67 5.73
C LYS A 42 7.77 4.77 6.60
N TRP A 43 7.62 3.50 6.23
CA TRP A 43 6.80 2.55 6.98
C TRP A 43 7.35 2.28 8.37
N SER A 44 8.67 2.36 8.57
CA SER A 44 9.28 2.15 9.87
C SER A 44 9.08 3.28 10.88
N PHE A 45 8.50 4.41 10.46
CA PHE A 45 8.12 5.48 11.38
C PHE A 45 6.84 5.18 12.16
N MET A 46 6.08 4.16 11.75
CA MET A 46 4.86 3.78 12.44
C MET A 46 5.18 3.24 13.85
N PRO A 47 4.41 3.63 14.88
CA PRO A 47 4.63 3.16 16.24
C PRO A 47 4.57 1.62 16.33
N LYS A 48 5.56 1.01 16.98
CA LYS A 48 5.59 -0.44 17.21
C LYS A 48 4.64 -0.86 18.33
N THR A 49 4.52 -0.01 19.34
CA THR A 49 3.60 -0.15 20.46
C THR A 49 2.41 0.78 20.24
N THR A 50 1.20 0.24 20.36
CA THR A 50 -0.01 1.06 20.34
C THR A 50 -0.14 1.80 21.66
N ASP A 51 -0.54 3.06 21.59
CA ASP A 51 -0.96 3.89 22.72
C ASP A 51 -2.47 3.82 22.96
N GLY A 52 -3.12 2.78 22.43
CA GLY A 52 -4.58 2.62 22.40
C GLY A 52 -5.23 3.21 21.16
N ARG A 53 -4.51 4.00 20.35
CA ARG A 53 -5.06 4.51 19.09
C ARG A 53 -4.83 3.51 17.94
N PRO A 54 -5.84 3.28 17.10
CA PRO A 54 -5.67 2.48 15.89
C PRO A 54 -4.77 3.21 14.90
N SER A 55 -3.87 2.47 14.27
CA SER A 55 -3.08 2.96 13.14
C SER A 55 -3.86 2.79 11.85
N TYR A 56 -3.69 3.70 10.91
CA TYR A 56 -4.42 3.66 9.64
C TYR A 56 -3.46 3.74 8.46
N LEU A 57 -3.84 3.06 7.37
CA LEU A 57 -3.21 3.19 6.08
C LEU A 57 -4.09 4.08 5.20
N VAL A 58 -3.52 5.13 4.64
CA VAL A 58 -4.18 5.93 3.60
C VAL A 58 -3.47 5.67 2.28
N VAL A 59 -4.20 5.16 1.30
CA VAL A 59 -3.74 4.97 -0.06
C VAL A 59 -4.20 6.17 -0.88
N ASN A 60 -3.23 6.93 -1.38
CA ASN A 60 -3.52 8.05 -2.28
C ASN A 60 -3.78 7.51 -3.69
N ALA A 61 -5.04 7.42 -4.07
CA ALA A 61 -5.47 7.08 -5.43
C ALA A 61 -6.07 8.30 -6.15
N TYR A 62 -5.69 9.50 -5.71
CA TYR A 62 -6.03 10.75 -6.35
C TYR A 62 -4.91 11.16 -7.31
N GLU A 63 -5.21 11.01 -8.59
CA GLU A 63 -4.34 11.35 -9.70
C GLU A 63 -4.89 12.63 -10.35
N SER A 64 -4.25 13.76 -10.07
CA SER A 64 -4.70 15.09 -10.54
C SER A 64 -3.61 15.85 -11.29
N GLU A 65 -2.38 15.36 -11.21
CA GLU A 65 -1.23 15.88 -11.92
C GLU A 65 -1.43 15.74 -13.44
N PRO A 66 -1.36 16.85 -14.21
CA PRO A 66 -1.53 16.81 -15.65
C PRO A 66 -0.62 15.78 -16.33
N GLY A 67 -1.19 14.93 -17.17
CA GLY A 67 -0.47 13.89 -17.89
C GLY A 67 -0.20 12.60 -17.11
N THR A 68 -0.70 12.47 -15.88
CA THR A 68 -0.59 11.23 -15.08
C THR A 68 -1.87 10.41 -15.22
N CYS A 69 -1.74 9.12 -15.55
CA CYS A 69 -2.86 8.19 -15.74
C CYS A 69 -2.60 6.77 -15.17
N LYS A 70 -1.51 6.60 -14.41
CA LYS A 70 -1.03 5.30 -13.93
C LYS A 70 -1.94 4.73 -12.85
N ASP A 71 -2.50 5.57 -11.98
CA ASP A 71 -3.28 5.12 -10.83
C ASP A 71 -4.67 4.68 -11.29
N GLY A 72 -5.29 5.42 -12.22
CA GLY A 72 -6.55 5.04 -12.85
C GLY A 72 -6.47 3.68 -13.56
N VAL A 73 -5.38 3.42 -14.29
CA VAL A 73 -5.18 2.13 -14.98
C VAL A 73 -5.09 0.95 -13.99
N ILE A 74 -4.36 1.11 -12.89
CA ILE A 74 -4.23 0.08 -11.84
C ILE A 74 -5.59 -0.22 -11.22
N MET A 75 -6.35 0.82 -10.87
CA MET A 75 -7.66 0.65 -10.24
C MET A 75 -8.66 -0.09 -11.15
N ARG A 76 -8.67 0.22 -12.45
CA ARG A 76 -9.60 -0.39 -13.41
C ARG A 76 -9.23 -1.83 -13.78
N HIS A 77 -7.95 -2.07 -14.09
CA HIS A 77 -7.54 -3.32 -14.72
C HIS A 77 -6.99 -4.35 -13.73
N ASP A 78 -6.40 -3.89 -12.62
CA ASP A 78 -5.73 -4.71 -11.63
C ASP A 78 -6.07 -4.33 -10.17
N PRO A 79 -7.37 -4.15 -9.80
CA PRO A 79 -7.75 -3.70 -8.46
C PRO A 79 -7.31 -4.68 -7.36
N HIS A 80 -7.24 -5.98 -7.67
CA HIS A 80 -6.81 -7.01 -6.73
C HIS A 80 -5.35 -6.83 -6.29
N LYS A 81 -4.44 -6.34 -7.16
CA LYS A 81 -3.06 -6.03 -6.79
C LYS A 81 -2.99 -4.87 -5.80
N LEU A 82 -3.84 -3.85 -6.01
CA LEU A 82 -3.94 -2.71 -5.09
C LEU A 82 -4.44 -3.16 -3.72
N LEU A 83 -5.51 -3.95 -3.68
CA LEU A 83 -6.10 -4.46 -2.44
C LEU A 83 -5.15 -5.40 -1.68
N GLU A 84 -4.45 -6.29 -2.38
CA GLU A 84 -3.42 -7.13 -1.78
C GLU A 84 -2.28 -6.28 -1.20
N GLY A 85 -1.83 -5.27 -1.94
CA GLY A 85 -0.85 -4.30 -1.47
C GLY A 85 -1.31 -3.57 -0.21
N CYS A 86 -2.59 -3.20 -0.11
CA CYS A 86 -3.17 -2.59 1.09
C CYS A 86 -3.08 -3.52 2.30
N LEU A 87 -3.38 -4.81 2.12
CA LEU A 87 -3.27 -5.81 3.19
C LEU A 87 -1.83 -5.97 3.66
N ILE A 88 -0.89 -6.19 2.73
CA ILE A 88 0.53 -6.41 3.06
C ILE A 88 1.14 -5.16 3.72
N ALA A 89 0.91 -3.98 3.13
CA ALA A 89 1.38 -2.72 3.69
C ALA A 89 0.74 -2.43 5.05
N GLY A 90 -0.57 -2.70 5.19
CA GLY A 90 -1.30 -2.56 6.45
C GLY A 90 -0.69 -3.42 7.55
N VAL A 91 -0.41 -4.69 7.28
CA VAL A 91 0.25 -5.59 8.24
C VAL A 91 1.67 -5.12 8.57
N GLY A 92 2.45 -4.70 7.57
CA GLY A 92 3.80 -4.14 7.78
C GLY A 92 3.81 -2.90 8.68
N MET A 93 2.81 -2.04 8.53
CA MET A 93 2.64 -0.80 9.31
C MET A 93 1.80 -0.96 10.57
N ARG A 94 1.32 -2.17 10.88
CA ARG A 94 0.41 -2.46 12.00
C ARG A 94 -0.90 -1.64 11.95
N ALA A 95 -1.39 -1.37 10.74
CA ALA A 95 -2.64 -0.63 10.53
C ALA A 95 -3.87 -1.52 10.78
N SER A 96 -4.89 -0.93 11.38
CA SER A 96 -6.19 -1.56 11.66
C SER A 96 -7.16 -1.44 10.50
N ALA A 97 -7.05 -0.39 9.68
CA ALA A 97 -7.84 -0.21 8.47
C ALA A 97 -7.04 0.52 7.38
N ALA A 98 -7.45 0.28 6.13
CA ALA A 98 -6.93 0.96 4.96
C ALA A 98 -8.05 1.77 4.29
N TYR A 99 -7.80 3.05 4.07
CA TYR A 99 -8.69 3.95 3.34
C TYR A 99 -8.05 4.28 2.00
N ILE A 100 -8.74 3.93 0.92
CA ILE A 100 -8.31 4.28 -0.45
C ILE A 100 -9.04 5.56 -0.83
N TYR A 101 -8.30 6.65 -0.98
CA TYR A 101 -8.86 7.93 -1.39
C TYR A 101 -8.95 7.96 -2.92
N ILE A 102 -10.12 7.61 -3.43
CA ILE A 102 -10.43 7.61 -4.86
C ILE A 102 -10.94 9.00 -5.25
N ARG A 103 -10.46 9.48 -6.40
CA ARG A 103 -10.88 10.75 -6.97
C ARG A 103 -12.37 10.72 -7.33
N GLY A 104 -13.09 11.80 -7.03
CA GLY A 104 -14.55 11.88 -7.25
C GLY A 104 -14.97 11.73 -8.71
N GLU A 105 -14.08 12.03 -9.66
CA GLU A 105 -14.31 11.86 -11.08
C GLU A 105 -14.23 10.39 -11.55
N TYR A 106 -13.61 9.50 -10.76
CA TYR A 106 -13.49 8.07 -11.06
C TYR A 106 -14.69 7.25 -10.54
N VAL A 107 -15.91 7.74 -10.80
CA VAL A 107 -17.15 7.06 -10.36
C VAL A 107 -17.42 5.78 -11.17
N ASN A 108 -17.18 5.84 -12.48
CA ASN A 108 -17.45 4.77 -13.44
C ASN A 108 -16.17 4.30 -14.16
N GLU A 109 -15.01 4.78 -13.72
CA GLU A 109 -13.71 4.34 -14.23
C GLU A 109 -13.22 3.13 -13.47
#